data_AF-A0A183CNY8-F1
#
_entry.id   AF-A0A183CNY8-F1
#
_cell.length_a   1.000
_cell.length_b   1.000
_cell.length_c   1.000
_cell.angle_alpha   90.00
_cell.angle_beta   90.00
_cell.angle_gamma   90.00
#
_symmetry.space_group_name_H-M   'P 1'
#
loop_
_entity.id
_entity.type
_entity.pdbx_description
1 polymer ?
#
loop_
_entity_poly.entity_id
_entity_poly.type
_entity_poly.pdbx_seq_one_letter_code
_entity_poly.pdbx_strand_id
1 'polypeptide(L)'
;MVFYLIGLGLGDAGDITVNGLNIVRSCAKVFLESYTSMLSNGPDLASLEQFYGRPLREADRELVEQRIEQLLEEARTADIALLVVGDPFGATTHADLVLRARELDVPLRVVRVLDSQRVHSDRCWLLWTAAVQFWSDGVHPMWTDGWEPDSFLDKYFF
;
A
#
# COMPACT_ATOMS: atom_id res chain seq x y z
N MET A 1 -9.40 12.57 15.86
CA MET A 1 -8.88 11.21 15.64
C MET A 1 -8.38 11.13 14.22
N VAL A 2 -7.51 10.19 13.90
CA VAL A 2 -6.75 10.18 12.64
C VAL A 2 -6.79 8.79 12.00
N PHE A 3 -7.00 8.77 10.69
CA PHE A 3 -6.76 7.59 9.85
C PHE A 3 -5.32 7.59 9.35
N TYR A 4 -4.59 6.51 9.62
CA TYR A 4 -3.20 6.33 9.23
C TYR A 4 -3.10 5.33 8.09
N LEU A 5 -2.45 5.72 7.01
CA LEU A 5 -2.12 4.84 5.90
C LEU A 5 -0.60 4.60 5.93
N ILE A 6 -0.17 3.37 6.21
CA ILE A 6 1.23 3.06 6.54
C ILE A 6 1.77 1.99 5.60
N GLY A 7 2.86 2.31 4.90
CA GLY A 7 3.61 1.33 4.11
C GLY A 7 4.49 0.45 4.99
N LEU A 8 4.49 -0.85 4.71
CA LEU A 8 5.31 -1.85 5.40
C LEU A 8 6.66 -2.11 4.75
N GLY A 9 6.80 -1.79 3.46
CA GLY A 9 7.97 -2.17 2.67
C GLY A 9 7.80 -3.55 2.04
N LEU A 10 8.87 -4.09 1.46
CA LEU A 10 8.84 -5.30 0.64
C LEU A 10 9.56 -6.52 1.24
N GLY A 11 10.37 -6.32 2.28
CA GLY A 11 11.13 -7.36 2.96
C GLY A 11 10.34 -7.99 4.09
N ASP A 12 10.74 -7.70 5.33
CA ASP A 12 10.15 -8.28 6.53
C ASP A 12 9.38 -7.26 7.39
N ALA A 13 8.87 -7.72 8.53
CA ALA A 13 8.11 -6.89 9.46
C ALA A 13 8.85 -5.62 9.93
N GLY A 14 10.19 -5.64 9.88
CA GLY A 14 11.08 -4.56 10.30
C GLY A 14 11.36 -3.49 9.25
N ASP A 15 10.94 -3.68 8.00
CA ASP A 15 11.06 -2.67 6.94
C ASP A 15 10.14 -1.46 7.18
N ILE A 16 9.13 -1.62 8.05
CA ILE A 16 8.32 -0.49 8.52
C ILE A 16 9.22 0.57 9.17
N THR A 17 8.94 1.83 8.86
CA THR A 17 9.68 2.93 9.50
C THR A 17 9.43 2.96 11.02
N VAL A 18 10.41 3.44 11.79
CA VAL A 18 10.26 3.63 13.25
C VAL A 18 9.02 4.48 13.59
N ASN A 19 8.74 5.50 12.76
CA ASN A 19 7.54 6.31 12.90
C ASN A 19 6.25 5.50 12.67
N GLY A 20 6.21 4.68 11.61
CA GLY A 20 5.11 3.77 11.34
C GLY A 20 4.85 2.81 12.50
N LEU A 21 5.90 2.18 13.02
CA LEU A 21 5.80 1.25 14.15
C LEU A 21 5.22 1.91 15.41
N ASN A 22 5.66 3.14 15.72
CA ASN A 22 5.14 3.90 16.86
C ASN A 22 3.66 4.23 16.70
N ILE A 23 3.24 4.60 15.49
CA ILE A 23 1.83 4.88 15.18
C ILE A 23 1.00 3.61 15.34
N VAL A 24 1.43 2.49 14.76
CA VAL A 24 0.75 1.19 14.87
C VAL A 24 0.48 0.81 16.32
N ARG A 25 1.48 0.97 17.19
CA ARG A 25 1.37 0.69 18.62
C ARG A 25 0.39 1.61 19.36
N SER A 26 0.18 2.83 18.86
CA SER A 26 -0.73 3.82 19.45
C SER A 26 -2.17 3.71 18.95
N CYS A 27 -2.40 3.17 17.74
CA CYS A 27 -3.72 3.11 17.13
C CYS A 27 -4.63 2.12 17.85
N ALA A 28 -5.91 2.48 17.97
CA ALA A 28 -6.94 1.66 18.61
C ALA A 28 -7.25 0.38 17.81
N LYS A 29 -7.24 0.49 16.48
CA LYS A 29 -7.43 -0.62 15.55
C LYS A 29 -6.38 -0.57 14.44
N VAL A 30 -5.89 -1.73 14.03
CA VAL A 30 -4.88 -1.88 12.98
C VAL A 30 -5.38 -2.93 12.00
N PHE A 31 -5.40 -2.55 10.73
CA PHE A 31 -5.84 -3.37 9.62
C PHE A 31 -4.65 -3.66 8.70
N LEU A 32 -4.57 -4.87 8.18
CA LEU A 32 -3.55 -5.30 7.23
C LEU A 32 -4.22 -5.64 5.90
N GLU A 33 -3.87 -4.91 4.85
CA GLU A 33 -4.27 -5.24 3.49
C GLU A 33 -3.48 -6.47 3.00
N SER A 34 -4.19 -7.55 2.68
CA SER A 34 -3.56 -8.83 2.30
C SER A 34 -3.62 -9.16 0.80
N TYR A 35 -4.31 -8.36 -0.02
CA TYR A 35 -4.62 -8.73 -1.41
C TYR A 35 -3.76 -8.09 -2.50
N THR A 36 -3.02 -7.01 -2.20
CA THR A 36 -2.27 -6.21 -3.20
C THR A 36 -0.85 -6.70 -3.43
N SER A 37 -0.26 -7.41 -2.46
CA SER A 37 1.02 -8.09 -2.61
C SER A 37 1.13 -9.14 -1.50
N MET A 38 1.11 -10.42 -1.88
CA MET A 38 1.64 -11.43 -0.99
C MET A 38 3.13 -11.11 -0.85
N LEU A 39 3.56 -10.68 0.34
CA LEU A 39 4.98 -10.75 0.70
C LEU A 39 5.41 -12.17 0.33
N SER A 40 6.30 -12.32 -0.64
CA SER A 40 6.51 -13.61 -1.33
C SER A 40 7.04 -14.71 -0.40
N ASN A 41 7.39 -14.34 0.85
CA ASN A 41 7.74 -15.18 2.00
C ASN A 41 7.10 -14.63 3.31
N GLY A 42 5.86 -14.14 3.22
CA GLY A 42 5.27 -13.25 4.21
C GLY A 42 5.27 -13.81 5.65
N PRO A 43 5.62 -12.98 6.64
CA PRO A 43 5.48 -13.35 8.04
C PRO A 43 4.03 -13.76 8.32
N ASP A 44 3.85 -14.91 8.96
CA ASP A 44 2.56 -15.34 9.52
C ASP A 44 1.94 -14.17 10.29
N LEU A 45 0.63 -13.95 10.17
CA LEU A 45 -0.07 -12.83 10.81
C LEU A 45 0.28 -12.75 12.30
N ALA A 46 0.41 -13.91 12.96
CA ALA A 46 0.81 -14.01 14.36
C ALA A 46 2.21 -13.44 14.65
N SER A 47 3.15 -13.59 13.71
CA SER A 47 4.51 -13.03 13.85
C SER A 47 4.53 -11.51 13.67
N LEU A 48 3.70 -10.97 12.78
CA LEU A 48 3.50 -9.52 12.64
C LEU A 48 2.84 -8.93 13.91
N GLU A 49 1.79 -9.59 14.41
CA GLU A 49 1.13 -9.19 15.65
C GLU A 49 2.10 -9.18 16.84
N GLN A 50 2.96 -10.20 16.95
CA GLN A 50 3.99 -10.28 17.98
C GLN A 50 5.01 -9.14 17.84
N PHE A 51 5.47 -8.84 16.62
CA PHE A 51 6.47 -7.79 16.38
C PHE A 51 5.91 -6.38 16.63
N TYR A 52 4.69 -6.12 16.16
CA TYR A 52 4.03 -4.84 16.36
C TYR A 52 3.45 -4.66 17.76
N GLY A 53 3.18 -5.77 18.47
CA GLY A 53 2.60 -5.76 19.83
C GLY A 53 1.12 -5.34 19.82
N ARG A 54 0.43 -5.58 18.71
CA ARG A 54 -0.99 -5.22 18.50
C ARG A 54 -1.67 -6.30 17.67
N PRO A 55 -2.96 -6.60 17.95
CA PRO A 55 -3.73 -7.47 17.08
C PRO A 55 -3.96 -6.81 15.72
N LEU A 56 -3.80 -7.58 14.66
CA LEU A 56 -3.98 -7.15 13.28
C LEU A 56 -5.25 -7.77 12.73
N ARG A 57 -6.06 -6.95 12.07
CA ARG A 57 -7.27 -7.40 11.38
C ARG A 57 -7.01 -7.44 9.89
N GLU A 58 -7.30 -8.57 9.27
CA GLU A 58 -7.17 -8.67 7.82
C GLU A 58 -8.23 -7.79 7.13
N ALA A 59 -7.79 -7.00 6.15
CA ALA A 59 -8.62 -6.17 5.30
C ALA A 59 -8.62 -6.78 3.90
N ASP A 60 -9.75 -7.38 3.54
CA ASP A 60 -9.93 -7.96 2.21
C ASP A 60 -10.17 -6.88 1.15
N ARG A 61 -10.10 -7.28 -0.12
CA ARG A 61 -10.31 -6.39 -1.26
C ARG A 61 -11.66 -5.68 -1.23
N GLU A 62 -12.71 -6.38 -0.80
CA GLU A 62 -14.05 -5.80 -0.69
C GLU A 62 -14.09 -4.70 0.39
N LEU A 63 -13.44 -4.91 1.54
CA LEU A 63 -13.33 -3.92 2.59
C LEU A 63 -12.59 -2.67 2.11
N VAL A 64 -11.44 -2.84 1.44
CA VAL A 64 -10.58 -1.72 1.03
C VAL A 64 -11.14 -0.95 -0.17
N GLU A 65 -11.69 -1.63 -1.18
CA GLU A 65 -12.19 -0.95 -2.39
C GLU A 65 -13.64 -0.45 -2.25
N GLN A 66 -14.49 -1.19 -1.54
CA GLN A 66 -15.93 -0.91 -1.51
C GLN A 66 -16.44 -0.40 -0.16
N ARG A 67 -15.85 -0.84 0.95
CA ARG A 67 -16.37 -0.54 2.31
C ARG A 67 -15.44 0.33 3.16
N ILE A 68 -14.46 0.99 2.55
CA ILE A 68 -13.46 1.80 3.27
C ILE A 68 -14.08 2.95 4.06
N GLU A 69 -15.24 3.45 3.62
CA GLU A 69 -16.01 4.48 4.31
C GLU A 69 -16.40 4.06 5.73
N GLN A 70 -16.63 2.76 5.98
CA GLN A 70 -16.90 2.26 7.33
C GLN A 70 -15.69 2.46 8.24
N LEU A 71 -14.49 2.22 7.73
CA LEU A 71 -13.24 2.44 8.46
C LEU A 71 -12.97 3.93 8.68
N LEU A 72 -13.26 4.78 7.69
CA LEU A 72 -13.14 6.23 7.81
C LEU A 72 -14.11 6.81 8.85
N GLU A 73 -15.35 6.32 8.89
CA GLU A 73 -16.33 6.71 9.90
C GLU A 73 -15.91 6.27 11.31
N GLU A 74 -15.40 5.05 11.48
CA GLU A 74 -14.82 4.63 12.76
C GLU A 74 -13.64 5.54 13.17
N ALA A 75 -12.83 6.01 12.20
CA ALA A 75 -11.68 6.87 12.42
C ALA A 75 -12.04 8.28 12.93
N ARG A 76 -13.33 8.65 12.92
CA ARG A 76 -13.81 9.86 13.62
C ARG A 76 -13.71 9.72 15.14
N THR A 77 -13.81 8.50 15.66
CA THR A 77 -13.92 8.22 17.10
C THR A 77 -12.68 7.59 17.72
N ALA A 78 -11.80 6.99 16.90
CA ALA A 78 -10.56 6.39 17.36
C ALA A 78 -9.47 6.48 16.28
N ASP A 79 -8.20 6.42 16.68
CA ASP A 79 -7.09 6.35 15.72
C ASP A 79 -7.03 4.96 15.09
N ILE A 80 -7.05 4.91 13.76
CA ILE A 80 -7.09 3.67 12.96
C ILE A 80 -5.91 3.64 12.01
N ALA A 81 -5.23 2.50 11.90
CA ALA A 81 -4.17 2.30 10.92
C ALA A 81 -4.58 1.24 9.88
N LEU A 82 -4.34 1.54 8.60
CA LEU A 82 -4.34 0.58 7.50
C LEU A 82 -2.88 0.39 7.04
N LEU A 83 -2.42 -0.86 7.12
CA LEU A 83 -1.10 -1.29 6.72
C LEU A 83 -1.15 -1.84 5.30
N VAL A 84 -0.28 -1.34 4.45
CA VAL A 84 -0.17 -1.71 3.04
C VAL A 84 1.23 -2.28 2.79
N VAL A 85 1.31 -3.41 2.10
CA VAL A 85 2.60 -3.97 1.67
C VAL A 85 3.21 -3.05 0.61
N GLY A 86 4.50 -2.74 0.73
CA GLY A 86 5.15 -1.73 -0.11
C GLY A 86 4.82 -0.28 0.29
N ASP A 87 4.82 0.63 -0.67
CA ASP A 87 4.45 2.04 -0.47
C ASP A 87 2.96 2.24 -0.75
N PRO A 88 2.22 2.98 0.09
CA PRO A 88 0.78 3.14 -0.10
C PRO A 88 0.36 3.80 -1.42
N PHE A 89 1.26 4.42 -2.16
CA PHE A 89 0.98 5.00 -3.47
C PHE A 89 1.75 4.34 -4.62
N GLY A 90 2.53 3.29 -4.36
CA GLY A 90 3.44 2.64 -5.31
C GLY A 90 2.80 1.65 -6.29
N ALA A 91 1.50 1.79 -6.62
CA ALA A 91 0.68 1.02 -7.59
C ALA A 91 -0.69 0.55 -7.04
N THR A 92 -1.33 1.34 -6.18
CA THR A 92 -2.59 0.92 -5.53
C THR A 92 -3.67 2.01 -5.58
N THR A 93 -4.92 1.61 -5.37
CA THR A 93 -6.11 2.46 -5.41
C THR A 93 -6.25 3.40 -4.20
N HIS A 94 -5.29 3.39 -3.27
CA HIS A 94 -5.34 4.20 -2.03
C HIS A 94 -5.31 5.72 -2.26
N ALA A 95 -5.06 6.20 -3.48
CA ALA A 95 -5.29 7.60 -3.83
C ALA A 95 -6.77 8.01 -3.68
N ASP A 96 -7.71 7.10 -4.00
CA ASP A 96 -9.15 7.31 -3.81
C ASP A 96 -9.50 7.44 -2.32
N LEU A 97 -8.83 6.66 -1.46
CA LEU A 97 -8.99 6.71 -0.01
C LEU A 97 -8.69 8.11 0.55
N VAL A 98 -7.67 8.79 0.04
CA VAL A 98 -7.33 10.17 0.44
C VAL A 98 -8.45 11.15 0.08
N LEU A 99 -9.07 10.98 -1.08
CA LEU A 99 -10.19 11.82 -1.51
C LEU A 99 -11.42 11.60 -0.63
N ARG A 100 -11.80 10.35 -0.41
CA ARG A 100 -12.94 10.00 0.46
C ARG A 100 -12.74 10.47 1.90
N ALA A 101 -11.53 10.33 2.45
CA ALA A 101 -11.21 10.84 3.80
C ALA A 101 -11.41 12.36 3.88
N ARG A 102 -11.04 13.09 2.84
CA ARG A 102 -11.25 14.53 2.75
C ARG A 102 -12.73 14.91 2.63
N GLU A 103 -13.50 14.18 1.85
CA GLU A 103 -14.95 14.39 1.70
C GLU A 103 -15.71 14.15 3.02
N LEU A 104 -15.25 13.18 3.81
CA LEU A 104 -15.82 12.86 5.12
C LEU A 104 -15.25 13.72 6.27
N ASP A 105 -14.34 14.66 6.00
CA ASP A 105 -13.65 15.49 6.99
C ASP A 105 -12.90 14.65 8.06
N VAL A 106 -12.30 13.54 7.62
CA VAL A 106 -11.50 12.65 8.46
C VAL A 106 -10.02 13.00 8.26
N PRO A 107 -9.29 13.39 9.32
CA PRO A 107 -7.86 13.64 9.24
C PRO A 107 -7.11 12.37 8.81
N LEU A 108 -6.37 12.45 7.71
CA LEU A 108 -5.59 11.34 7.17
C LEU A 108 -4.09 11.65 7.18
N ARG A 109 -3.27 10.72 7.66
CA ARG A 109 -1.81 10.80 7.66
C ARG A 109 -1.20 9.60 6.95
N VAL A 110 -0.39 9.87 5.93
CA VAL A 110 0.33 8.83 5.18
C VAL A 110 1.76 8.71 5.68
N VAL A 111 2.17 7.50 6.05
CA VAL A 111 3.55 7.14 6.36
C VAL A 111 4.07 6.28 5.21
N ARG A 112 5.00 6.87 4.45
CA ARG A 112 5.62 6.24 3.28
C ARG A 112 6.88 5.46 3.65
N VAL A 113 7.20 4.45 2.83
CA VAL A 113 8.36 3.57 2.99
C VAL A 113 9.02 3.35 1.62
N LEU A 114 10.16 2.67 1.58
CA LEU A 114 10.79 2.30 0.32
C LEU A 114 10.05 1.10 -0.29
N ASP A 115 9.78 1.16 -1.59
CA ASP A 115 9.12 0.11 -2.38
C ASP A 115 9.78 0.04 -3.77
N SER A 116 9.64 -1.09 -4.46
CA SER A 116 10.07 -1.38 -5.83
C SER A 116 9.87 -0.24 -6.82
N GLN A 117 8.71 0.42 -6.86
CA GLN A 117 8.48 1.58 -7.72
C GLN A 117 9.33 2.79 -7.32
N ARG A 118 9.51 3.02 -6.03
CA ARG A 118 10.36 4.09 -5.51
C ARG A 118 11.84 3.76 -5.67
N VAL A 119 12.22 2.49 -5.57
CA VAL A 119 13.55 2.01 -5.93
C VAL A 119 13.77 2.21 -7.43
N HIS A 120 12.76 2.06 -8.29
CA HIS A 120 12.84 2.44 -9.70
C HIS A 120 13.06 3.95 -9.85
N SER A 121 12.23 4.78 -9.21
CA SER A 121 12.36 6.25 -9.28
C SER A 121 13.68 6.76 -8.71
N ASP A 122 14.20 6.14 -7.65
CA ASP A 122 15.41 6.56 -6.94
C ASP A 122 16.68 5.91 -7.56
N ARG A 123 16.61 4.71 -8.14
CA ARG A 123 17.70 4.14 -8.97
C ARG A 123 17.82 4.81 -10.33
N CYS A 124 16.75 5.45 -10.84
CA CYS A 124 16.84 6.33 -12.01
C CYS A 124 17.83 7.49 -11.81
N TRP A 125 18.13 7.89 -10.57
CA TRP A 125 19.15 8.91 -10.30
C TRP A 125 20.59 8.36 -10.35
N LEU A 126 20.81 7.10 -9.99
CA LEU A 126 22.14 6.46 -10.00
C LEU A 126 22.50 5.83 -11.36
N LEU A 127 21.50 5.59 -12.23
CA LEU A 127 21.66 5.07 -13.60
C LEU A 127 21.22 6.09 -14.65
N TRP A 128 21.62 7.35 -14.50
CA TRP A 128 21.24 8.46 -15.39
C TRP A 128 21.47 8.14 -16.88
N THR A 129 22.46 7.31 -17.24
CA THR A 129 22.76 7.01 -18.65
C THR A 129 21.93 5.91 -19.31
N ALA A 130 21.05 5.19 -18.59
CA ALA A 130 20.26 4.09 -19.19
C ALA A 130 18.72 4.25 -19.07
N ALA A 131 18.22 5.07 -18.14
CA ALA A 131 16.80 5.10 -17.80
C ALA A 131 15.91 6.05 -18.64
N VAL A 132 16.50 6.88 -19.52
CA VAL A 132 15.71 7.82 -20.36
C VAL A 132 14.82 7.08 -21.40
N GLN A 133 14.92 5.75 -21.50
CA GLN A 133 14.11 4.93 -22.42
C GLN A 133 12.99 4.11 -21.77
N PHE A 134 12.82 4.10 -20.44
CA PHE A 134 11.83 3.24 -19.76
C PHE A 134 10.69 4.04 -19.11
N TRP A 135 10.13 4.99 -19.86
CA TRP A 135 9.00 5.81 -19.39
C TRP A 135 7.64 5.16 -19.69
N SER A 136 7.48 3.91 -19.28
CA SER A 136 6.17 3.27 -19.35
C SER A 136 5.98 2.18 -18.30
N ASP A 137 5.41 2.56 -17.17
CA ASP A 137 4.81 1.61 -16.24
C ASP A 137 3.63 0.92 -16.93
N GLY A 138 3.86 -0.33 -17.35
CA GLY A 138 2.86 -1.21 -17.94
C GLY A 138 2.51 -2.32 -16.95
N VAL A 139 1.22 -2.50 -16.65
CA VAL A 139 0.75 -3.75 -16.04
C VAL A 139 0.65 -4.76 -17.18
N HIS A 140 1.29 -5.92 -17.04
CA HIS A 140 1.19 -7.02 -17.99
C HIS A 140 0.12 -8.00 -17.51
N PRO A 141 -1.14 -7.88 -17.98
CA PRO A 141 -2.18 -8.86 -17.67
C PRO A 141 -1.82 -10.23 -18.24
N MET A 142 -2.13 -11.30 -17.52
CA MET A 142 -2.10 -12.64 -18.12
C MET A 142 -3.26 -12.77 -19.12
N TRP A 143 -2.92 -13.24 -20.31
CA TRP A 143 -3.91 -13.62 -21.31
C TRP A 143 -4.70 -14.86 -20.86
N THR A 144 -5.99 -14.85 -21.15
CA THR A 144 -6.89 -16.00 -20.96
C THR A 144 -7.64 -16.25 -22.25
N ASP A 145 -8.22 -17.45 -22.41
CA ASP A 145 -9.01 -17.80 -23.60
C ASP A 145 -10.17 -16.81 -23.77
N GLY A 146 -10.03 -15.89 -24.73
CA GLY A 146 -11.01 -14.85 -25.06
C GLY A 146 -10.75 -13.46 -24.50
N TRP A 147 -9.64 -13.23 -23.77
CA TRP A 147 -9.25 -11.89 -23.32
C TRP A 147 -7.73 -11.69 -23.38
N GLU A 148 -7.30 -11.01 -24.46
CA GLU A 148 -5.90 -10.72 -24.79
C GLU A 148 -5.71 -9.20 -24.90
N PRO A 149 -5.74 -8.44 -23.79
CA PRO A 149 -5.51 -7.01 -23.82
C PRO A 149 -4.08 -6.70 -24.28
N ASP A 150 -3.96 -5.81 -25.27
CA ASP A 150 -2.72 -5.46 -25.97
C ASP A 150 -2.32 -3.99 -25.80
N SER A 151 -3.12 -3.18 -25.10
CA SER A 151 -2.89 -1.75 -24.87
C SER A 151 -1.58 -1.39 -24.16
N PHE A 152 -0.93 -2.37 -23.52
CA PHE A 152 0.41 -2.17 -22.96
C PHE A 152 1.51 -2.18 -24.03
N LEU A 153 1.29 -2.82 -25.21
CA LEU A 153 2.26 -2.90 -26.29
C LEU A 153 2.55 -1.53 -26.91
N ASP A 154 1.54 -0.66 -27.01
CA ASP A 154 1.69 0.72 -27.50
C ASP A 154 2.74 1.52 -26.74
N LYS A 155 3.03 1.12 -25.50
CA LYS A 155 4.03 1.77 -24.64
C LYS A 155 5.48 1.30 -24.89
N TYR A 156 5.68 0.13 -25.51
CA TYR A 156 7.01 -0.44 -25.77
C TYR A 156 7.52 -0.17 -27.19
N PHE A 157 6.65 0.28 -28.11
CA PHE A 157 6.95 0.41 -29.54
C PHE A 157 7.15 1.86 -30.03
N PHE A 158 7.58 2.78 -29.15
CA PHE A 158 8.05 4.13 -29.54
C PHE A 158 9.44 4.45 -29.01
#